data_AF-A0A1Z2XRV6-F1
#
_entry.id   AF-A0A1Z2XRV6-F1
#
_cell.length_a   1.000
_cell.length_b   1.000
_cell.length_c   1.000
_cell.angle_alpha   90.00
_cell.angle_beta   90.00
_cell.angle_gamma   90.00
#
_symmetry.space_group_name_H-M   'P 1'
#
loop_
_entity.id
_entity.type
_entity.pdbx_description
1 polymer ?
#
loop_
_entity_poly.entity_id
_entity_poly.type
_entity_poly.pdbx_seq_one_letter_code
_entity_poly.pdbx_strand_id
1 'polypeptide(L)'
;MAKEKRKDKSRVVLRTGELQRSNGTYQYSWMDANKKRRYVYARNLDDLRAKEEQIAKDKSDGIKTEARYTTVNELFDLWKVLKRGLKNNTFENYKYMYETFVRPNIGKQRISTLKKSDVKRYYNYLADKRGLKASTIDSIHTVLHQILDMAVDDDYIRNNPPDNVLRELKKSHVFKTEKRRALTRPEQDLFLDYLKNTPKAQNWYPIFAVMVGTGLRVGEVTGLRWCDVDLEEGVIDVNHTSMSCKSFSISVTTPAKRFLMYSSCSRFTCG
;
A
#
# COMPACT_ATOMS: atom_id res chain seq x y z
N MET A 1 -31.50 -40.83 32.61
CA MET A 1 -32.59 -39.85 32.37
C MET A 1 -32.29 -39.07 31.10
N ALA A 2 -33.14 -39.16 30.08
CA ALA A 2 -32.94 -38.40 28.84
C ALA A 2 -33.11 -36.90 29.13
N LYS A 3 -32.09 -36.08 28.84
CA LYS A 3 -32.20 -34.62 28.96
C LYS A 3 -33.31 -34.14 28.04
N GLU A 4 -34.35 -33.56 28.62
CA GLU A 4 -35.47 -32.98 27.89
C GLU A 4 -34.92 -31.94 26.89
N LYS A 5 -35.18 -32.17 25.60
CA LYS A 5 -34.65 -31.32 24.54
C LYS A 5 -35.42 -30.00 24.55
N ARG A 6 -34.70 -28.88 24.63
CA ARG A 6 -35.29 -27.52 24.61
C ARG A 6 -35.99 -27.29 23.28
N LYS A 7 -37.20 -26.72 23.32
CA LYS A 7 -38.01 -26.41 22.15
C LYS A 7 -38.29 -24.91 22.08
N ASP A 8 -38.47 -24.39 20.87
CA ASP A 8 -38.93 -23.02 20.63
C ASP A 8 -40.46 -22.89 20.80
N LYS A 9 -41.00 -21.67 20.63
CA LYS A 9 -42.45 -21.40 20.67
C LYS A 9 -43.25 -22.17 19.59
N SER A 10 -42.59 -22.53 18.49
CA SER A 10 -43.15 -23.32 17.38
C SER A 10 -42.99 -24.84 17.58
N ARG A 11 -42.53 -25.27 18.77
CA ARG A 11 -42.23 -26.67 19.16
C ARG A 11 -41.08 -27.34 18.40
N VAL A 12 -40.24 -26.56 17.69
CA VAL A 12 -39.01 -27.03 17.04
C VAL A 12 -37.92 -27.24 18.09
N VAL A 13 -37.19 -28.35 17.98
CA VAL A 13 -36.09 -28.68 18.89
C VAL A 13 -34.86 -27.82 18.61
N LEU A 14 -34.36 -27.15 19.64
CA LEU A 14 -33.16 -26.32 19.63
C LEU A 14 -31.90 -27.15 19.92
N ARG A 15 -30.81 -26.87 19.20
CA ARG A 15 -29.49 -27.47 19.39
C ARG A 15 -28.78 -26.89 20.61
N THR A 16 -27.68 -27.52 21.01
CA THR A 16 -26.84 -27.05 22.12
C THR A 16 -26.30 -25.66 21.83
N GLY A 17 -26.59 -24.70 22.71
CA GLY A 17 -26.16 -23.30 22.56
C GLY A 17 -27.16 -22.40 21.84
N GLU A 18 -28.22 -22.96 21.23
CA GLU A 18 -29.34 -22.20 20.63
C GLU A 18 -30.37 -21.79 21.70
N LEU A 19 -30.93 -20.58 21.54
CA LEU A 19 -31.99 -20.02 22.39
C LEU A 19 -32.91 -19.11 21.56
N GLN A 20 -34.23 -19.24 21.72
CA GLN A 20 -35.18 -18.24 21.23
C GLN A 20 -35.38 -17.15 22.29
N ARG A 21 -35.16 -15.88 21.91
CA ARG A 21 -35.33 -14.71 22.79
C ARG A 21 -36.80 -14.30 22.88
N SER A 22 -37.14 -13.50 23.90
CA SER A 22 -38.49 -12.97 24.12
C SER A 22 -39.04 -12.19 22.92
N ASN A 23 -38.17 -11.46 22.22
CA ASN A 23 -38.48 -10.67 21.03
C ASN A 23 -38.64 -11.49 19.73
N GLY A 24 -38.60 -12.82 19.80
CA GLY A 24 -38.75 -13.72 18.65
C GLY A 24 -37.47 -14.00 17.86
N THR A 25 -36.36 -13.32 18.15
CA THR A 25 -35.06 -13.58 17.51
C THR A 25 -34.36 -14.81 18.10
N TYR A 26 -33.49 -15.44 17.34
CA TYR A 26 -32.70 -16.59 17.78
C TYR A 26 -31.27 -16.17 18.11
N GLN A 27 -30.69 -16.82 19.11
CA GLN A 27 -29.34 -16.62 19.59
C GLN A 27 -28.59 -17.95 19.62
N TYR A 28 -27.34 -17.95 19.17
CA TYR A 28 -26.40 -19.05 19.37
C TYR A 28 -25.22 -18.54 20.19
N SER A 29 -24.80 -19.34 21.18
CA SER A 29 -23.68 -19.03 22.07
C SER A 29 -22.60 -20.10 21.99
N TRP A 30 -21.35 -19.68 21.85
CA TRP A 30 -20.20 -20.59 21.83
C TRP A 30 -19.02 -20.01 22.61
N MET A 31 -18.05 -20.88 22.91
CA MET A 31 -16.78 -20.50 23.51
C MET A 31 -15.73 -20.34 22.39
N ASP A 32 -15.12 -19.17 22.35
CA ASP A 32 -14.02 -18.82 21.46
C ASP A 32 -12.71 -19.51 21.88
N ALA A 33 -11.67 -19.48 21.03
CA ALA A 33 -10.34 -20.02 21.34
C ALA A 33 -9.75 -19.41 22.63
N ASN A 34 -10.04 -18.12 22.86
CA ASN A 34 -9.62 -17.37 24.05
C ASN A 34 -10.52 -17.61 25.29
N LYS A 35 -11.30 -18.70 25.32
CA LYS A 35 -12.26 -19.02 26.39
C LYS A 35 -13.29 -17.91 26.68
N LYS A 36 -13.51 -16.99 25.73
CA LYS A 36 -14.52 -15.94 25.84
C LYS A 36 -15.83 -16.41 25.24
N ARG A 37 -16.95 -16.22 25.95
CA ARG A 37 -18.27 -16.54 25.41
C ARG A 37 -18.67 -15.50 24.36
N ARG A 38 -19.03 -15.97 23.17
CA ARG A 38 -19.48 -15.15 22.04
C ARG A 38 -20.93 -15.50 21.69
N TYR A 39 -21.60 -14.55 21.04
CA TYR A 39 -23.00 -14.67 20.68
C TYR A 39 -23.20 -14.24 19.23
N VAL A 40 -24.06 -14.95 18.53
CA VAL A 40 -24.55 -14.56 17.21
C VAL A 40 -26.07 -14.60 17.23
N TYR A 41 -26.68 -13.69 16.49
CA TYR A 41 -28.12 -13.50 16.46
C TYR A 41 -28.64 -13.66 15.03
N ALA A 42 -29.87 -14.16 14.90
CA ALA A 42 -30.58 -14.25 13.63
C ALA A 42 -32.09 -14.05 13.86
N ARG A 43 -32.80 -13.68 12.79
CA ARG A 43 -34.26 -13.51 12.85
C ARG A 43 -34.98 -14.86 12.82
N ASN A 44 -34.46 -15.80 12.03
CA ASN A 44 -35.04 -17.12 11.83
C ASN A 44 -34.05 -18.21 12.28
N LEU A 45 -34.56 -19.42 12.55
CA LEU A 45 -33.76 -20.54 13.00
C LEU A 45 -32.79 -21.04 11.92
N ASP A 46 -33.22 -21.05 10.66
CA ASP A 46 -32.37 -21.50 9.54
C ASP A 46 -31.17 -20.56 9.32
N ASP A 47 -31.39 -19.25 9.37
CA ASP A 47 -30.32 -18.24 9.35
C ASP A 47 -29.35 -18.41 10.54
N LEU A 48 -29.86 -18.80 11.71
CA LEU A 48 -29.01 -19.05 12.87
C LEU A 48 -28.11 -20.27 12.63
N ARG A 49 -28.68 -21.35 12.10
CA ARG A 49 -27.95 -22.60 11.81
C ARG A 49 -26.92 -22.42 10.70
N ALA A 50 -27.21 -21.63 9.67
CA ALA A 50 -26.23 -21.27 8.65
C ALA A 50 -25.03 -20.50 9.27
N LYS A 51 -25.29 -19.60 10.23
CA LYS A 51 -24.23 -18.90 10.97
C LYS A 51 -23.47 -19.82 11.92
N GLU A 52 -24.14 -20.77 12.56
CA GLU A 52 -23.52 -21.82 13.39
C GLU A 52 -22.55 -22.66 12.54
N GLU A 53 -22.98 -23.12 11.36
CA GLU A 53 -22.14 -23.90 10.46
C GLU A 53 -20.92 -23.11 10.00
N GLN A 54 -21.07 -21.83 9.68
CA GLN A 54 -19.95 -20.97 9.35
C GLN A 54 -18.97 -20.80 10.51
N ILE A 55 -19.46 -20.64 11.75
CA ILE A 55 -18.62 -20.59 12.95
C ILE A 55 -17.87 -21.91 13.15
N ALA A 56 -18.52 -23.05 12.93
CA ALA A 56 -17.90 -24.36 13.05
C ALA A 56 -16.78 -24.56 12.03
N LYS A 57 -16.99 -24.13 10.77
CA LYS A 57 -15.97 -24.13 9.71
C LYS A 57 -14.81 -23.18 10.04
N ASP A 58 -15.10 -21.96 10.46
CA ASP A 58 -14.06 -21.01 10.85
C ASP A 58 -13.22 -21.57 12.02
N LYS A 59 -13.86 -22.26 12.97
CA LYS A 59 -13.19 -22.92 14.09
C LYS A 59 -12.36 -24.14 13.68
N SER A 60 -12.83 -24.96 12.74
CA SER A 60 -12.04 -26.11 12.24
C SER A 60 -10.79 -25.64 11.49
N ASP A 61 -10.91 -24.52 10.79
CA ASP A 61 -9.85 -23.96 9.96
C ASP A 61 -8.88 -23.07 10.76
N GLY A 62 -9.05 -22.95 12.08
CA GLY A 62 -8.19 -22.13 12.94
C GLY A 62 -8.41 -20.61 12.83
N ILE A 63 -9.42 -20.16 12.09
CA ILE A 63 -9.65 -18.74 11.83
C ILE A 63 -10.00 -18.00 13.11
N LYS A 64 -9.28 -16.91 13.38
CA LYS A 64 -9.52 -16.05 14.54
C LYS A 64 -10.93 -15.47 14.46
N THR A 65 -11.69 -15.62 15.55
CA THR A 65 -13.00 -14.97 15.71
C THR A 65 -12.91 -13.44 15.55
N GLU A 66 -11.72 -12.88 15.75
CA GLU A 66 -11.42 -11.46 15.60
C GLU A 66 -11.60 -10.93 14.18
N ALA A 67 -11.38 -11.76 13.17
CA ALA A 67 -11.56 -11.41 11.76
C ALA A 67 -12.94 -10.83 11.43
N ARG A 68 -13.96 -11.16 12.24
CA ARG A 68 -15.35 -10.70 12.05
C ARG A 68 -15.56 -9.23 12.41
N TYR A 69 -14.65 -8.65 13.19
CA TYR A 69 -14.71 -7.26 13.61
C TYR A 69 -13.52 -6.43 13.14
N THR A 70 -12.38 -7.05 12.85
CA THR A 70 -11.21 -6.34 12.35
C THR A 70 -11.42 -5.81 10.94
N THR A 71 -11.05 -4.55 10.73
CA THR A 71 -11.08 -3.88 9.42
C THR A 71 -9.74 -3.93 8.71
N VAL A 72 -9.75 -3.72 7.40
CA VAL A 72 -8.50 -3.64 6.61
C VAL A 72 -7.62 -2.48 7.08
N ASN A 73 -8.21 -1.36 7.54
CA ASN A 73 -7.48 -0.24 8.12
C ASN A 73 -6.73 -0.61 9.40
N GLU A 74 -7.35 -1.38 10.29
CA GLU A 74 -6.69 -1.81 11.53
C GLU A 74 -5.51 -2.72 11.23
N LEU A 75 -5.65 -3.63 10.25
CA LEU A 75 -4.52 -4.44 9.78
C LEU A 75 -3.42 -3.60 9.13
N PHE A 76 -3.78 -2.57 8.36
CA PHE A 76 -2.79 -1.67 7.79
C PHE A 76 -2.01 -0.92 8.88
N ASP A 77 -2.70 -0.46 9.92
CA ASP A 77 -2.07 0.23 11.04
C ASP A 77 -1.11 -0.72 11.80
N LEU A 78 -1.46 -1.99 11.95
CA LEU A 78 -0.56 -3.04 12.46
C LEU A 78 0.62 -3.29 11.52
N TRP A 79 0.36 -3.49 10.23
CA TRP A 79 1.37 -3.74 9.20
C TRP A 79 2.42 -2.63 9.16
N LYS A 80 2.00 -1.38 9.27
CA LYS A 80 2.86 -0.19 9.32
C LYS A 80 3.83 -0.22 10.51
N VAL A 81 3.38 -0.73 11.67
CA VAL A 81 4.23 -0.85 12.87
C VAL A 81 5.22 -2.01 12.73
N LEU A 82 4.78 -3.12 12.15
CA LEU A 82 5.57 -4.35 12.02
C LEU A 82 6.58 -4.32 10.86
N LYS A 83 6.30 -3.57 9.79
CA LYS A 83 7.14 -3.57 8.59
C LYS A 83 8.54 -3.04 8.88
N ARG A 84 9.56 -3.83 8.53
CA ARG A 84 10.99 -3.50 8.63
C ARG A 84 11.70 -3.82 7.32
N GLY A 85 12.90 -3.27 7.13
CA GLY A 85 13.77 -3.58 5.99
C GLY A 85 13.44 -2.87 4.67
N LEU A 86 12.47 -1.96 4.64
CA LEU A 86 12.19 -1.13 3.45
C LEU A 86 12.97 0.19 3.50
N LYS A 87 13.42 0.65 2.33
CA LYS A 87 13.92 2.03 2.17
C LYS A 87 12.81 3.02 2.55
N ASN A 88 13.16 4.08 3.28
CA ASN A 88 12.20 5.07 3.79
C ASN A 88 11.29 5.64 2.70
N ASN A 89 11.84 5.95 1.52
CA ASN A 89 11.04 6.50 0.42
C ASN A 89 9.99 5.50 -0.11
N THR A 90 10.35 4.22 -0.19
CA THR A 90 9.41 3.17 -0.59
C THR A 90 8.29 3.01 0.44
N PHE A 91 8.63 3.05 1.72
CA PHE A 91 7.66 2.97 2.80
C PHE A 91 6.69 4.15 2.82
N GLU A 92 7.20 5.38 2.67
CA GLU A 92 6.36 6.58 2.57
C GLU A 92 5.47 6.56 1.32
N ASN A 93 5.98 6.06 0.19
CA ASN A 93 5.15 5.87 -1.00
C ASN A 93 4.01 4.87 -0.75
N TYR A 94 4.30 3.73 -0.11
CA TYR A 94 3.28 2.75 0.24
C TYR A 94 2.22 3.33 1.18
N LYS A 95 2.65 4.07 2.21
CA LYS A 95 1.75 4.77 3.12
C LYS A 95 0.88 5.76 2.36
N TYR A 96 1.46 6.60 1.51
CA TYR A 96 0.71 7.56 0.71
C TYR A 96 -0.34 6.88 -0.19
N MET A 97 0.03 5.80 -0.87
CA MET A 97 -0.90 5.05 -1.73
C MET A 97 -2.07 4.47 -0.93
N TYR A 98 -1.79 3.88 0.24
CA TYR A 98 -2.83 3.33 1.09
C TYR A 98 -3.75 4.41 1.65
N GLU A 99 -3.17 5.45 2.28
CA GLU A 99 -3.92 6.53 2.94
C GLU A 99 -4.81 7.30 1.95
N THR A 100 -4.31 7.53 0.74
CA THR A 100 -5.03 8.32 -0.28
C THR A 100 -6.14 7.52 -0.96
N PHE A 101 -5.87 6.26 -1.32
CA PHE A 101 -6.78 5.49 -2.20
C PHE A 101 -7.55 4.41 -1.46
N VAL A 102 -6.90 3.68 -0.55
CA VAL A 102 -7.41 2.45 0.07
C VAL A 102 -8.19 2.76 1.34
N ARG A 103 -7.61 3.54 2.27
CA ARG A 103 -8.22 3.92 3.56
C ARG A 103 -9.66 4.47 3.44
N PRO A 104 -9.99 5.41 2.52
CA PRO A 104 -11.33 5.98 2.47
C PRO A 104 -12.40 5.02 1.90
N ASN A 105 -11.99 4.02 1.11
CA ASN A 105 -12.87 3.09 0.42
C ASN A 105 -12.88 1.71 1.09
N ILE A 106 -12.10 0.77 0.54
CA ILE A 106 -12.06 -0.63 0.95
C ILE A 106 -11.49 -0.81 2.37
N GLY A 107 -10.69 0.15 2.85
CA GLY A 107 -10.08 0.14 4.17
C GLY A 107 -11.07 0.00 5.33
N LYS A 108 -12.31 0.49 5.16
CA LYS A 108 -13.38 0.42 6.18
C LYS A 108 -14.10 -0.92 6.21
N GLN A 109 -13.88 -1.78 5.21
CA GLN A 109 -14.52 -3.08 5.16
C GLN A 109 -13.89 -4.03 6.17
N ARG A 110 -14.71 -4.97 6.67
CA ARG A 110 -14.25 -6.04 7.53
C ARG A 110 -13.55 -7.10 6.70
N ILE A 111 -12.45 -7.62 7.21
CA ILE A 111 -11.61 -8.56 6.47
C ILE A 111 -12.39 -9.86 6.20
N SER A 112 -13.20 -10.32 7.16
CA SER A 112 -14.06 -11.50 6.97
C SER A 112 -15.10 -11.35 5.86
N THR A 113 -15.45 -10.12 5.47
CA THR A 113 -16.45 -9.84 4.44
C THR A 113 -15.84 -9.51 3.08
N LEU A 114 -14.53 -9.28 3.04
CA LEU A 114 -13.83 -8.85 1.85
C LEU A 114 -13.74 -10.00 0.84
N LYS A 115 -14.36 -9.83 -0.33
CA LYS A 115 -14.31 -10.81 -1.41
C LYS A 115 -13.40 -10.35 -2.54
N LYS A 116 -12.90 -11.32 -3.31
CA LYS A 116 -12.16 -11.06 -4.57
C LYS A 116 -12.93 -10.14 -5.53
N SER A 117 -14.26 -10.28 -5.59
CA SER A 117 -15.14 -9.42 -6.39
C SER A 117 -15.09 -7.95 -5.97
N ASP A 118 -14.99 -7.67 -4.66
CA ASP A 118 -14.95 -6.31 -4.13
C ASP A 118 -13.63 -5.63 -4.50
N VAL A 119 -12.52 -6.37 -4.41
CA VAL A 119 -11.19 -5.90 -4.85
C VAL A 119 -11.19 -5.61 -6.35
N LYS A 120 -11.74 -6.51 -7.17
CA LYS A 120 -11.84 -6.32 -8.62
C LYS A 120 -12.68 -5.09 -8.98
N ARG A 121 -13.83 -4.93 -8.32
CA ARG A 121 -14.69 -3.75 -8.49
C ARG A 121 -13.96 -2.46 -8.10
N TYR A 122 -13.19 -2.51 -7.02
CA TYR A 122 -12.39 -1.38 -6.56
C TYR A 122 -11.28 -1.00 -7.56
N TYR A 123 -10.57 -1.97 -8.13
CA TYR A 123 -9.55 -1.68 -9.14
C TYR A 123 -10.15 -1.13 -10.45
N ASN A 124 -11.29 -1.65 -10.90
CA ASN A 124 -12.02 -1.07 -12.03
C ASN A 124 -12.44 0.38 -11.71
N TYR A 125 -12.92 0.66 -10.49
CA TYR A 125 -13.22 2.03 -10.07
C TYR A 125 -11.98 2.94 -10.14
N LEU A 126 -10.81 2.47 -9.70
CA LEU A 126 -9.57 3.25 -9.78
C LEU A 126 -9.12 3.50 -11.23
N ALA A 127 -9.29 2.52 -12.12
CA ALA A 127 -8.96 2.67 -13.53
C ALA A 127 -9.97 3.60 -14.25
N ASP A 128 -11.26 3.31 -14.14
CA ASP A 128 -12.31 3.95 -14.95
C ASP A 128 -12.76 5.31 -14.41
N LYS A 129 -12.94 5.43 -13.09
CA LYS A 129 -13.51 6.64 -12.47
C LYS A 129 -12.44 7.63 -12.03
N ARG A 130 -11.29 7.13 -11.58
CA ARG A 130 -10.16 7.97 -11.14
C ARG A 130 -9.12 8.17 -12.24
N GLY A 131 -9.17 7.41 -13.34
CA GLY A 131 -8.23 7.53 -14.46
C GLY A 131 -6.79 7.19 -14.09
N LEU A 132 -6.58 6.33 -13.08
CA LEU A 132 -5.23 6.03 -12.60
C LEU A 132 -4.46 5.15 -13.59
N LYS A 133 -3.16 5.42 -13.72
CA LYS A 133 -2.24 4.59 -14.51
C LYS A 133 -2.08 3.21 -13.86
N ALA A 134 -1.83 2.20 -14.69
CA ALA A 134 -1.59 0.83 -14.24
C ALA A 134 -0.50 0.72 -13.17
N SER A 135 0.59 1.51 -13.30
CA SER A 135 1.70 1.53 -12.35
C SER A 135 1.27 1.97 -10.95
N THR A 136 0.32 2.91 -10.86
CA THR A 136 -0.20 3.37 -9.57
C THR A 136 -1.11 2.30 -8.96
N ILE A 137 -1.96 1.67 -9.77
CA ILE A 137 -2.82 0.56 -9.32
C ILE A 137 -1.96 -0.63 -8.88
N ASP A 138 -0.85 -0.91 -9.56
CA ASP A 138 0.13 -1.94 -9.20
C ASP A 138 0.79 -1.66 -7.84
N SER A 139 1.13 -0.40 -7.57
CA SER A 139 1.64 0.03 -6.26
C SER A 139 0.59 -0.15 -5.16
N ILE A 140 -0.67 0.25 -5.43
CA ILE A 140 -1.79 0.06 -4.49
C ILE A 140 -2.04 -1.43 -4.24
N HIS A 141 -2.00 -2.25 -5.29
CA HIS A 141 -2.16 -3.70 -5.22
C HIS A 141 -1.06 -4.33 -4.38
N THR A 142 0.20 -3.95 -4.60
CA THR A 142 1.35 -4.46 -3.84
C THR A 142 1.17 -4.23 -2.34
N VAL A 143 0.72 -3.04 -1.94
CA VAL A 143 0.47 -2.72 -0.53
C VAL A 143 -0.71 -3.52 0.02
N LEU A 144 -1.84 -3.54 -0.69
CA LEU A 144 -3.04 -4.27 -0.25
C LEU A 144 -2.79 -5.79 -0.15
N HIS A 145 -2.03 -6.33 -1.10
CA HIS A 145 -1.62 -7.74 -1.15
C HIS A 145 -0.79 -8.11 0.07
N GLN A 146 0.23 -7.31 0.41
CA GLN A 146 1.05 -7.54 1.61
C GLN A 146 0.28 -7.46 2.94
N ILE A 147 -0.71 -6.56 3.04
CA ILE A 147 -1.54 -6.44 4.26
C ILE A 147 -2.44 -7.67 4.40
N LEU A 148 -2.99 -8.17 3.29
CA LEU A 148 -3.87 -9.33 3.30
C LEU A 148 -3.11 -10.65 3.39
N ASP A 149 -1.87 -10.72 2.91
CA ASP A 149 -0.95 -11.85 3.18
C ASP A 149 -0.69 -11.98 4.68
N MET A 150 -0.36 -10.86 5.35
CA MET A 150 -0.23 -10.86 6.82
C MET A 150 -1.51 -11.33 7.50
N ALA A 151 -2.68 -11.00 6.95
CA ALA A 151 -3.96 -11.48 7.46
C ALA A 151 -4.16 -12.99 7.27
N VAL A 152 -3.62 -13.57 6.19
CA VAL A 152 -3.61 -15.02 5.97
C VAL A 152 -2.66 -15.69 6.96
N ASP A 153 -1.44 -15.17 7.09
CA ASP A 153 -0.42 -15.71 8.01
C ASP A 153 -0.87 -15.67 9.48
N ASP A 154 -1.64 -14.64 9.86
CA ASP A 154 -2.21 -14.49 11.20
C ASP A 154 -3.58 -15.19 11.38
N ASP A 155 -4.00 -16.05 10.46
CA ASP A 155 -5.28 -16.79 10.49
C ASP A 155 -6.54 -15.91 10.59
N TYR A 156 -6.50 -14.68 10.06
CA TYR A 156 -7.72 -13.86 9.92
C TYR A 156 -8.56 -14.30 8.71
N ILE A 157 -7.91 -14.77 7.65
CA ILE A 157 -8.57 -15.20 6.41
C ILE A 157 -7.89 -16.44 5.81
N ARG A 158 -8.67 -17.22 5.05
CA ARG A 158 -8.21 -18.48 4.45
C ARG A 158 -7.29 -18.28 3.24
N ASN A 159 -7.59 -17.28 2.42
CA ASN A 159 -6.93 -17.04 1.14
C ASN A 159 -6.86 -15.55 0.88
N ASN A 160 -5.83 -15.09 0.17
CA ASN A 160 -5.65 -13.68 -0.14
C ASN A 160 -6.61 -13.21 -1.27
N PRO A 161 -7.59 -12.32 -1.00
CA PRO A 161 -8.58 -11.88 -2.00
C PRO A 161 -8.02 -11.20 -3.28
N PRO A 162 -7.03 -10.29 -3.23
CA PRO A 162 -6.40 -9.68 -4.40
C PRO A 162 -5.63 -10.63 -5.33
N ASP A 163 -5.43 -11.91 -4.96
CA ASP A 163 -4.67 -12.83 -5.80
C ASP A 163 -5.24 -12.95 -7.22
N ASN A 164 -4.34 -12.82 -8.20
CA ASN A 164 -4.60 -12.82 -9.63
C ASN A 164 -5.51 -11.68 -10.15
N VAL A 165 -6.06 -10.81 -9.29
CA VAL A 165 -6.98 -9.73 -9.71
C VAL A 165 -6.28 -8.71 -10.59
N LEU A 166 -5.06 -8.30 -10.22
CA LEU A 166 -4.32 -7.30 -11.00
C LEU A 166 -3.94 -7.82 -12.40
N ARG A 167 -3.63 -9.11 -12.51
CA ARG A 167 -3.35 -9.76 -13.80
C ARG A 167 -4.56 -9.73 -14.72
N GLU A 168 -5.75 -10.00 -14.18
CA GLU A 168 -7.00 -9.90 -14.94
C GLU A 168 -7.27 -8.45 -15.39
N LEU A 169 -7.04 -7.47 -14.51
CA LEU A 169 -7.22 -6.04 -14.83
C LEU A 169 -6.29 -5.58 -15.97
N LYS A 170 -5.01 -5.95 -15.91
CA LYS A 170 -4.02 -5.60 -16.94
C LYS A 170 -4.35 -6.22 -18.31
N LYS A 171 -5.07 -7.35 -18.33
CA LYS A 171 -5.56 -7.97 -19.57
C LYS A 171 -6.81 -7.27 -20.11
N SER A 172 -7.72 -6.83 -19.24
CA SER A 172 -8.98 -6.21 -19.65
C SER A 172 -8.85 -4.75 -20.07
N HIS A 173 -7.84 -4.05 -19.55
CA HIS A 173 -7.58 -2.66 -19.90
C HIS A 173 -6.37 -2.59 -20.82
N VAL A 174 -6.52 -1.92 -21.96
CA VAL A 174 -5.39 -1.54 -22.83
C VAL A 174 -4.66 -0.37 -22.17
N PHE A 175 -3.88 -0.67 -21.13
CA PHE A 175 -2.99 0.30 -20.54
C PHE A 175 -1.88 0.60 -21.55
N LYS A 176 -2.03 1.68 -22.31
CA LYS A 176 -0.96 2.19 -23.16
C LYS A 176 0.20 2.60 -22.27
N THR A 177 1.23 1.76 -22.22
CA THR A 177 2.52 2.19 -21.68
C THR A 177 3.13 3.10 -22.73
N GLU A 178 3.13 4.40 -22.47
CA GLU A 178 3.89 5.34 -23.29
C GLU A 178 5.36 4.90 -23.24
N LYS A 179 5.87 4.40 -24.36
CA LYS A 179 7.29 4.14 -24.48
C LYS A 179 7.99 5.48 -24.37
N ARG A 180 8.83 5.64 -23.35
CA ARG A 180 9.66 6.84 -23.22
C ARG A 180 10.58 6.89 -24.43
N ARG A 181 10.46 7.96 -25.22
CA ARG A 181 11.34 8.22 -26.35
C ARG A 181 12.69 8.71 -25.81
N ALA A 182 13.77 8.09 -26.26
CA ALA A 182 15.11 8.60 -26.02
C ALA A 182 15.41 9.77 -26.96
N LEU A 183 16.15 10.77 -26.47
CA LEU A 183 16.68 11.85 -27.29
C LEU A 183 17.72 11.30 -28.27
N THR A 184 17.63 11.69 -29.54
CA THR A 184 18.67 11.39 -30.53
C THR A 184 19.93 12.24 -30.28
N ARG A 185 21.10 11.84 -30.81
CA ARG A 185 22.34 12.63 -30.64
C ARG A 185 22.17 14.10 -31.08
N PRO A 186 21.58 14.42 -32.26
CA PRO A 186 21.36 15.81 -32.65
C PRO A 186 20.45 16.58 -31.68
N GLU A 187 19.45 15.92 -31.09
CA GLU A 187 18.58 16.53 -30.09
C GLU A 187 19.28 16.76 -28.75
N GLN A 188 20.22 15.89 -28.38
CA GLN A 188 21.07 16.06 -27.19
C GLN A 188 22.01 17.25 -27.36
N ASP A 189 22.66 17.38 -28.52
CA ASP A 189 23.57 18.49 -28.83
C ASP A 189 22.79 19.82 -28.83
N LEU A 190 21.64 19.86 -29.51
CA LEU A 190 20.74 21.02 -29.51
C LEU A 190 20.32 21.43 -28.09
N PHE A 191 20.03 20.45 -27.23
CA PHE A 191 19.64 20.69 -25.84
C PHE A 191 20.80 21.25 -25.01
N LEU A 192 22.00 20.70 -25.15
CA LEU A 192 23.19 21.18 -24.44
C LEU A 192 23.59 22.59 -24.91
N ASP A 193 23.50 22.86 -26.21
CA ASP A 193 23.75 24.19 -26.77
C ASP A 193 22.74 25.21 -26.27
N TYR A 194 21.46 24.84 -26.16
CA TYR A 194 20.43 25.70 -25.57
C TYR A 194 20.75 26.05 -24.10
N LEU A 195 21.17 25.06 -23.30
CA LEU A 195 21.56 25.28 -21.90
C LEU A 195 22.76 26.22 -21.80
N LYS A 196 23.76 26.06 -22.68
CA LYS A 196 24.99 26.87 -22.69
C LYS A 196 24.71 28.33 -23.04
N ASN A 197 23.80 28.58 -23.98
CA ASN A 197 23.53 29.91 -24.54
C ASN A 197 22.42 30.68 -23.81
N THR A 198 21.68 30.06 -22.90
CA THR A 198 20.57 30.69 -22.16
C THR A 198 21.02 31.07 -20.74
N PRO A 199 21.11 32.37 -20.37
CA PRO A 199 21.66 32.80 -19.08
C PRO A 199 20.98 32.21 -17.85
N LYS A 200 19.66 31.96 -17.91
CA LYS A 200 18.89 31.34 -16.82
C LYS A 200 19.12 29.83 -16.68
N ALA A 201 19.51 29.17 -17.77
CA ALA A 201 19.67 27.71 -17.84
C ALA A 201 21.14 27.27 -17.74
N GLN A 202 22.08 28.20 -17.89
CA GLN A 202 23.52 27.95 -17.89
C GLN A 202 24.01 27.24 -16.62
N ASN A 203 23.40 27.52 -15.46
CA ASN A 203 23.71 26.84 -14.20
C ASN A 203 23.41 25.34 -14.21
N TRP A 204 22.52 24.88 -15.10
CA TRP A 204 22.15 23.47 -15.24
C TRP A 204 23.01 22.72 -16.27
N TYR A 205 23.72 23.44 -17.14
CA TYR A 205 24.59 22.87 -18.15
C TYR A 205 25.56 21.79 -17.61
N PRO A 206 26.37 22.04 -16.56
CA PRO A 206 27.33 21.04 -16.10
C PRO A 206 26.65 19.75 -15.61
N ILE A 207 25.47 19.86 -15.00
CA ILE A 207 24.70 18.71 -14.49
C ILE A 207 24.21 17.84 -15.66
N PHE A 208 23.62 18.46 -16.69
CA PHE A 208 23.12 17.73 -17.86
C PHE A 208 24.24 17.21 -18.75
N ALA A 209 25.36 17.93 -18.89
CA ALA A 209 26.52 17.46 -19.63
C ALA A 209 27.10 16.19 -19.02
N VAL A 210 27.26 16.15 -17.69
CA VAL A 210 27.70 14.94 -16.97
C VAL A 210 26.68 13.82 -17.16
N MET A 211 25.38 14.07 -16.98
CA MET A 211 24.35 13.02 -17.17
C MET A 211 24.33 12.43 -18.58
N VAL A 212 24.47 13.25 -19.62
CA VAL A 212 24.50 12.78 -21.01
C VAL A 212 25.81 12.03 -21.31
N GLY A 213 26.95 12.51 -20.80
CA GLY A 213 28.25 11.90 -21.04
C GLY A 213 28.51 10.61 -20.27
N THR A 214 28.00 10.49 -19.04
CA THR A 214 28.26 9.36 -18.14
C THR A 214 27.07 8.42 -17.98
N GLY A 215 25.86 8.86 -18.32
CA GLY A 215 24.62 8.10 -18.13
C GLY A 215 24.14 8.00 -16.68
N LEU A 216 24.70 8.82 -15.78
CA LEU A 216 24.31 8.81 -14.36
C LEU A 216 22.85 9.21 -14.15
N ARG A 217 22.22 8.59 -13.15
CA ARG A 217 20.87 8.96 -12.73
C ARG A 217 20.90 10.31 -12.01
N VAL A 218 19.81 11.07 -12.13
CA VAL A 218 19.68 12.40 -11.49
C VAL A 218 20.04 12.37 -9.99
N GLY A 219 19.63 11.33 -9.26
CA GLY A 219 19.94 11.19 -7.83
C GLY A 219 21.41 10.86 -7.53
N GLU A 220 22.12 10.26 -8.48
CA GLU A 220 23.57 9.98 -8.38
C GLU A 220 24.33 11.28 -8.62
N VAL A 221 23.99 12.04 -9.67
CA VAL A 221 24.65 13.33 -9.98
C VAL A 221 24.46 14.37 -8.88
N THR A 222 23.27 14.46 -8.28
CA THR A 222 23.04 15.38 -7.15
C THR A 222 23.66 14.91 -5.83
N GLY A 223 24.15 13.67 -5.77
CA GLY A 223 24.85 13.10 -4.62
C GLY A 223 26.38 13.20 -4.72
N LEU A 224 26.92 13.61 -5.88
CA LEU A 224 28.36 13.74 -6.09
C LEU A 224 28.96 14.84 -5.22
N ARG A 225 30.14 14.56 -4.64
CA ARG A 225 30.97 15.52 -3.92
C ARG A 225 32.28 15.74 -4.67
N TRP A 226 32.98 16.82 -4.35
CA TRP A 226 34.28 17.13 -4.95
C TRP A 226 35.34 16.05 -4.73
N CYS A 227 35.27 15.29 -3.63
CA CYS A 227 36.16 14.17 -3.36
C CYS A 227 35.88 12.92 -4.21
N ASP A 228 34.70 12.85 -4.82
CA ASP A 228 34.26 11.69 -5.61
C ASP A 228 34.66 11.86 -7.09
N VAL A 229 35.27 12.99 -7.46
CA VAL A 229 35.65 13.34 -8.83
C VAL A 229 37.17 13.52 -8.90
N ASP A 230 37.82 12.59 -9.58
CA ASP A 230 39.24 12.69 -9.92
C ASP A 230 39.36 13.21 -11.37
N LEU A 231 39.72 14.49 -11.48
CA LEU A 231 39.92 15.13 -12.78
C LEU A 231 41.29 14.80 -13.41
N GLU A 232 42.25 14.30 -12.62
CA GLU A 232 43.58 13.92 -13.12
C GLU A 232 43.52 12.57 -13.84
N GLU A 233 42.85 11.59 -13.24
CA GLU A 233 42.61 10.27 -13.82
C GLU A 233 41.34 10.21 -14.69
N GLY A 234 40.50 11.26 -14.63
CA GLY A 234 39.23 11.33 -15.38
C GLY A 234 38.17 10.35 -14.88
N VAL A 235 38.18 10.03 -13.59
CA VAL A 235 37.31 9.04 -12.95
C VAL A 235 36.30 9.72 -12.04
N ILE A 236 35.05 9.24 -12.06
CA ILE A 236 34.00 9.65 -11.12
C ILE A 236 33.58 8.40 -10.33
N ASP A 237 33.77 8.44 -9.02
CA ASP A 237 33.35 7.39 -8.11
C ASP A 237 31.94 7.65 -7.58
N VAL A 238 31.01 6.70 -7.77
CA VAL A 238 29.58 6.90 -7.50
C VAL A 238 29.17 6.09 -6.28
N ASN A 239 29.42 6.66 -5.10
CA ASN A 239 29.18 5.99 -3.82
C ASN A 239 27.89 6.44 -3.09
N HIS A 240 27.24 7.50 -3.58
CA HIS A 240 26.11 8.10 -2.90
C HIS A 240 24.95 8.43 -3.84
N THR A 241 23.73 8.39 -3.31
CA THR A 241 22.53 8.85 -4.01
C THR A 241 21.79 9.82 -3.11
N SER A 242 21.58 11.05 -3.57
CA SER A 242 20.81 12.04 -2.83
C SER A 242 19.31 11.77 -3.02
N MET A 243 18.60 11.50 -1.93
CA MET A 243 17.14 11.40 -1.92
C MET A 243 16.56 12.74 -1.45
N SER A 244 15.89 13.46 -2.35
CA SER A 244 15.12 14.65 -1.99
C SER A 244 13.92 14.25 -1.13
N CYS A 245 14.00 14.53 0.17
CA CYS A 245 12.82 14.60 1.03
C CYS A 245 12.02 15.86 0.67
N LYS A 246 10.70 15.73 0.50
CA LYS A 246 9.79 16.79 0.05
C LYS A 246 9.77 17.99 1.02
N SER A 247 10.65 18.95 0.81
CA SER A 247 10.49 20.36 1.20
C SER A 247 11.64 21.17 0.60
N PHE A 248 11.63 21.38 -0.73
CA PHE A 248 12.50 22.37 -1.36
C PHE A 248 11.62 23.41 -2.05
N SER A 249 11.15 24.40 -1.29
CA SER A 249 10.66 25.65 -1.84
C SER A 249 11.87 26.44 -2.32
N ILE A 250 12.10 26.48 -3.64
CA ILE A 250 13.08 27.37 -4.25
C ILE A 250 12.42 28.74 -4.34
N SER A 251 12.63 29.59 -3.34
CA SER A 251 12.43 31.03 -3.49
C SER A 251 13.65 31.61 -4.20
N VAL A 252 13.49 31.95 -5.48
CA VAL A 252 14.50 32.70 -6.24
C VAL A 252 14.41 34.16 -5.84
N THR A 253 15.43 34.66 -5.14
CA THR A 253 15.64 36.10 -4.95
C THR A 253 17.10 36.42 -5.22
N THR A 254 17.34 37.38 -6.11
CA THR A 254 18.66 37.97 -6.43
C THR A 254 18.52 39.49 -6.50
N PRO A 255 19.60 40.28 -6.34
CA PRO A 255 20.88 39.99 -5.68
C PRO A 255 21.37 41.16 -4.78
N ALA A 256 22.20 40.88 -3.77
CA ALA A 256 23.40 41.66 -3.44
C ALA A 256 24.08 41.14 -2.16
N LYS A 257 25.34 40.73 -2.33
CA LYS A 257 26.43 40.70 -1.35
C LYS A 257 26.27 39.77 -0.13
N ARG A 258 27.22 38.82 -0.06
CA ARG A 258 27.64 38.02 1.10
C ARG A 258 26.77 36.79 1.41
N PHE A 259 27.08 35.70 0.71
CA PHE A 259 26.63 34.36 1.04
C PHE A 259 27.37 33.86 2.29
N LEU A 260 26.75 34.00 3.46
CA LEU A 260 27.04 33.15 4.62
C LEU A 260 25.94 32.10 4.68
N MET A 261 26.27 30.90 4.21
CA MET A 261 25.40 29.74 4.25
C MET A 261 25.38 29.16 5.66
N TYR A 262 24.52 29.70 6.55
CA TYR A 262 24.09 28.95 7.73
C TYR A 262 23.05 27.94 7.29
N SER A 263 23.52 26.74 6.97
CA SER A 263 22.69 25.54 6.96
C SER A 263 22.83 24.86 8.31
N SER A 264 21.74 24.83 9.08
CA SER A 264 21.50 23.76 10.06
C SER A 264 21.05 22.52 9.28
N CYS A 265 21.94 22.04 8.43
CA CYS A 265 21.96 20.70 7.87
C CYS A 265 23.41 20.26 8.11
N SER A 266 23.58 19.24 8.96
CA SER A 266 24.87 18.70 9.38
C SER A 266 25.92 18.82 8.29
N ARG A 267 26.98 19.59 8.57
CA ARG A 267 28.19 19.66 7.76
C ARG A 267 28.66 18.23 7.46
N PHE A 268 28.41 17.76 6.25
CA PHE A 268 29.17 16.67 5.67
C PHE A 268 30.47 17.29 5.15
N THR A 269 31.39 17.59 6.07
CA THR A 269 32.78 17.88 5.74
C THR A 269 33.43 16.58 5.28
N CYS A 270 34.06 16.60 4.11
CA CYS A 270 35.03 15.60 3.72
C CYS A 270 36.11 15.57 4.82
N GLY A 271 36.31 14.40 5.43
CA GLY A 271 37.45 14.13 6.30
C GLY A 271 38.65 13.68 5.46
#